data_AF-A0A1S3DRR4-F1
#
_entry.id   AF-A0A1S3DRR4-F1
#
_cell.length_a   1.000
_cell.length_b   1.000
_cell.length_c   1.000
_cell.angle_alpha   90.00
_cell.angle_beta   90.00
_cell.angle_gamma   90.00
#
_symmetry.space_group_name_H-M   'P 1'
#
loop_
_entity.id
_entity.type
_entity.pdbx_description
1 polymer ?
#
loop_
_entity_poly.entity_id
_entity_poly.type
_entity_poly.pdbx_seq_one_letter_code
_entity_poly.pdbx_strand_id
1 'polypeptide(L)'
;LEEESKQAQEQFQEISSRWSQISKMNDPLNIHNECEAQRQRCTELLKQKNNMIKVLKEDLEKCDEKYREDMENQNEDVNLLISRIEHQMKLLRKAYWYNLDLLQHAIHVEFKEFLEAKQKLWNRLFTKRNKLEQKTVEEKIETRKLYDEQLHELRLSYENEFRQKKIEYENQIQKLELELEQLKPNCLQLKLAFEYNFTLVQKRVEENMYNHSQQKRRNNKLNDLVMVLRQKAKQTREKSERDVKKLKDEIAKLNSKTLKIENISKQLYQ
;
A
#
# COMPACT_ATOMS: atom_id res chain seq x y z
N LEU A 1 33.85 -116.22 12.88
CA LEU A 1 32.94 -115.99 11.72
C LEU A 1 33.57 -116.31 10.36
N GLU A 2 34.49 -115.49 9.82
CA GLU A 2 35.05 -115.75 8.47
C GLU A 2 35.88 -117.04 8.40
N GLU A 3 36.69 -117.30 9.42
CA GLU A 3 37.55 -118.48 9.50
C GLU A 3 36.74 -119.77 9.71
N GLU A 4 35.74 -119.74 10.59
CA GLU A 4 34.78 -120.85 10.77
C GLU A 4 33.93 -121.09 9.52
N SER A 5 33.59 -120.04 8.76
CA SER A 5 32.89 -120.20 7.49
C SER A 5 33.76 -120.88 6.43
N LYS A 6 35.08 -120.60 6.42
CA LYS A 6 36.03 -121.28 5.53
C LYS A 6 36.18 -122.75 5.93
N GLN A 7 36.35 -123.04 7.21
CA GLN A 7 36.46 -124.40 7.74
C GLN A 7 35.18 -125.23 7.47
N ALA A 8 33.99 -124.65 7.67
CA ALA A 8 32.72 -125.31 7.36
C ALA A 8 32.56 -125.58 5.85
N GLN A 9 33.11 -124.72 5.00
CA GLN A 9 33.11 -124.90 3.55
C GLN A 9 34.09 -125.99 3.10
N GLU A 10 35.28 -126.06 3.70
CA GLU A 10 36.27 -127.11 3.47
C GLU A 10 35.72 -128.48 3.91
N GLN A 11 35.12 -128.57 5.09
CA GLN A 11 34.46 -129.79 5.57
C GLN A 11 33.30 -130.23 4.66
N PHE A 12 32.52 -129.27 4.14
CA PHE A 12 31.46 -129.56 3.17
C PHE A 12 32.02 -130.13 1.86
N GLN A 13 33.10 -129.54 1.33
CA GLN A 13 33.78 -130.03 0.13
C GLN A 13 34.37 -131.43 0.35
N GLU A 14 34.94 -131.69 1.52
CA GLU A 14 35.49 -133.00 1.89
C GLU A 14 34.38 -134.06 1.97
N ILE A 15 33.28 -133.78 2.65
CA ILE A 15 32.06 -134.61 2.69
C ILE A 15 31.57 -134.89 1.27
N SER A 16 31.46 -133.85 0.44
CA SER A 16 31.00 -133.95 -0.96
C SER A 16 31.91 -134.84 -1.82
N SER A 17 33.24 -134.71 -1.67
CA SER A 17 34.21 -135.51 -2.42
C SER A 17 34.18 -136.99 -2.05
N ARG A 18 33.94 -137.32 -0.78
CA ARG A 18 33.90 -138.71 -0.28
C ARG A 18 32.66 -139.49 -0.77
N TRP A 19 31.54 -138.82 -1.07
CA TRP A 19 30.39 -139.46 -1.73
C TRP A 19 30.76 -140.07 -3.10
N SER A 20 31.66 -139.42 -3.85
CA SER A 20 32.16 -139.93 -5.14
C SER A 20 33.07 -141.18 -5.00
N GLN A 21 33.67 -141.36 -3.82
CA GLN A 21 34.51 -142.51 -3.49
C GLN A 21 33.66 -143.69 -3.00
N ILE A 22 32.67 -143.44 -2.15
CA ILE A 22 31.70 -144.45 -1.65
C ILE A 22 30.92 -145.08 -2.82
N SER A 23 30.53 -144.28 -3.82
CA SER A 23 29.84 -144.77 -5.02
C SER A 23 30.65 -145.76 -5.88
N LYS A 24 31.97 -145.88 -5.67
CA LYS A 24 32.86 -146.79 -6.42
C LYS A 24 33.21 -148.07 -5.64
N MET A 25 32.72 -148.21 -4.40
CA MET A 25 32.96 -149.39 -3.56
C MET A 25 31.97 -150.50 -3.93
N ASN A 26 32.44 -151.76 -3.92
CA ASN A 26 31.65 -152.94 -4.33
C ASN A 26 31.20 -153.83 -3.15
N ASP A 27 31.58 -153.51 -1.90
CA ASP A 27 31.22 -154.27 -0.70
C ASP A 27 30.08 -153.56 0.07
N PRO A 28 28.88 -154.16 0.15
CA PRO A 28 27.71 -153.57 0.83
C PRO A 28 27.94 -153.20 2.31
N LEU A 29 28.76 -153.97 3.04
CA LEU A 29 29.02 -153.70 4.46
C LEU A 29 29.92 -152.46 4.63
N ASN A 30 30.90 -152.31 3.74
CA ASN A 30 31.82 -151.19 3.71
C ASN A 30 31.11 -149.89 3.27
N ILE A 31 30.21 -149.98 2.28
CA ILE A 31 29.34 -148.87 1.86
C ILE A 31 28.47 -148.39 3.02
N HIS A 32 27.88 -149.31 3.80
CA HIS A 32 27.04 -148.97 4.94
C HIS A 32 27.83 -148.21 6.02
N ASN A 33 29.01 -148.70 6.40
CA ASN A 33 29.87 -148.07 7.41
C ASN A 33 30.34 -146.67 6.98
N GLU A 34 30.75 -146.50 5.72
CA GLU A 34 31.15 -145.18 5.19
C GLU A 34 29.96 -144.22 5.04
N CYS A 35 28.76 -144.71 4.73
CA CYS A 35 27.54 -143.90 4.72
C CYS A 35 27.14 -143.45 6.12
N GLU A 36 27.29 -144.30 7.13
CA GLU A 36 27.06 -143.93 8.52
C GLU A 36 28.08 -142.88 8.98
N ALA A 37 29.36 -143.06 8.65
CA ALA A 37 30.42 -142.08 8.93
C ALA A 37 30.16 -140.73 8.23
N GLN A 38 29.69 -140.74 6.97
CA GLN A 38 29.28 -139.52 6.27
C GLN A 38 28.06 -138.85 6.91
N ARG A 39 27.06 -139.64 7.32
CA ARG A 39 25.88 -139.12 8.01
C ARG A 39 26.27 -138.45 9.34
N GLN A 40 27.20 -139.02 10.08
CA GLN A 40 27.75 -138.43 11.30
C GLN A 40 28.44 -137.09 11.00
N ARG A 41 29.35 -137.03 10.01
CA ARG A 41 30.00 -135.77 9.58
C ARG A 41 29.00 -134.70 9.12
N CYS A 42 27.98 -135.07 8.34
CA CYS A 42 26.90 -134.15 7.94
C CYS A 42 26.13 -133.62 9.15
N THR A 43 25.86 -134.48 10.13
CA THR A 43 25.13 -134.09 11.35
C THR A 43 25.97 -133.14 12.21
N GLU A 44 27.29 -133.38 12.31
CA GLU A 44 28.24 -132.49 12.98
C GLU A 44 28.33 -131.12 12.29
N LEU A 45 28.46 -131.09 10.95
CA LEU A 45 28.48 -129.85 10.18
C LEU A 45 27.16 -129.07 10.30
N LEU A 46 26.02 -129.75 10.28
CA LEU A 46 24.71 -129.12 10.51
C LEU A 46 24.60 -128.55 11.92
N LYS A 47 25.11 -129.26 12.93
CA LYS A 47 25.14 -128.77 14.32
C LYS A 47 26.01 -127.52 14.44
N GLN A 48 27.19 -127.50 13.80
CA GLN A 48 28.06 -126.32 13.74
C GLN A 48 27.36 -125.13 13.04
N LYS A 49 26.75 -125.34 11.87
CA LYS A 49 25.99 -124.29 11.16
C LYS A 49 24.80 -123.78 11.96
N ASN A 50 24.06 -124.66 12.64
CA ASN A 50 22.95 -124.26 13.50
C ASN A 50 23.42 -123.45 14.71
N ASN A 51 24.56 -123.80 15.31
CA ASN A 51 25.17 -123.00 16.37
C ASN A 51 25.59 -121.62 15.86
N MET A 52 26.22 -121.56 14.68
CA MET A 52 26.59 -120.30 14.03
C MET A 52 25.39 -119.41 13.74
N ILE A 53 24.29 -119.99 13.21
CA ILE A 53 23.03 -119.26 13.00
C ILE A 53 22.50 -118.71 14.32
N LYS A 54 22.61 -119.46 15.42
CA LYS A 54 22.19 -119.01 16.74
C LYS A 54 23.02 -117.81 17.22
N VAL A 55 24.35 -117.88 17.10
CA VAL A 55 25.26 -116.78 17.46
C VAL A 55 24.96 -115.53 16.62
N LEU A 56 24.77 -115.68 15.31
CA LEU A 56 24.42 -114.56 14.43
C LEU A 56 23.07 -113.92 14.78
N LYS A 57 22.07 -114.73 15.17
CA LYS A 57 20.78 -114.21 15.63
C LYS A 57 20.90 -113.44 16.93
N GLU A 58 21.65 -113.97 17.90
CA GLU A 58 21.91 -113.28 19.17
C GLU A 58 22.68 -111.96 18.95
N ASP A 59 23.62 -111.93 18.02
CA ASP A 59 24.36 -110.71 17.69
C ASP A 59 23.50 -109.69 16.93
N LEU A 60 22.59 -110.13 16.06
CA LEU A 60 21.59 -109.27 15.43
C LEU A 60 20.64 -108.67 16.47
N GLU A 61 20.13 -109.48 17.40
CA GLU A 61 19.25 -109.01 18.48
C GLU A 61 19.96 -107.96 19.36
N LYS A 62 21.23 -108.17 19.70
CA LYS A 62 22.04 -107.18 20.44
C LYS A 62 22.27 -105.89 19.64
N CYS A 63 22.51 -106.00 18.33
CA CYS A 63 22.66 -104.83 17.48
C CYS A 63 21.35 -104.04 17.38
N ASP A 64 20.21 -104.72 17.25
CA ASP A 64 18.89 -104.10 17.22
C ASP A 64 18.55 -103.42 18.55
N GLU A 65 18.93 -104.02 19.68
CA GLU A 65 18.76 -103.41 21.00
C GLU A 65 19.59 -102.13 21.13
N LYS A 66 20.88 -102.16 20.77
CA LYS A 66 21.74 -100.97 20.76
C LYS A 66 21.19 -99.88 19.84
N TYR A 67 20.69 -100.25 18.67
CA TYR A 67 20.08 -99.29 17.76
C TYR A 67 18.84 -98.64 18.36
N ARG A 68 17.98 -99.40 19.08
CA ARG A 68 16.84 -98.84 19.80
C ARG A 68 17.28 -97.88 20.89
N GLU A 69 18.26 -98.26 21.71
CA GLU A 69 18.82 -97.40 22.75
C GLU A 69 19.40 -96.10 22.15
N ASP A 70 20.17 -96.18 21.07
CA ASP A 70 20.72 -95.01 20.38
C ASP A 70 19.62 -94.10 19.80
N MET A 71 18.55 -94.68 19.23
CA MET A 71 17.41 -93.91 18.73
C MET A 71 16.65 -93.20 19.86
N GLU A 72 16.50 -93.85 21.01
CA GLU A 72 15.87 -93.25 22.19
C GLU A 72 16.72 -92.09 22.73
N ASN A 73 18.03 -92.30 22.89
CA ASN A 73 18.98 -91.25 23.28
C ASN A 73 18.96 -90.06 22.32
N GLN A 74 18.97 -90.31 21.01
CA GLN A 74 18.89 -89.24 20.01
C GLN A 74 17.58 -88.46 20.09
N ASN A 75 16.46 -89.15 20.35
CA ASN A 75 15.17 -88.49 20.51
C ASN A 75 15.16 -87.59 21.77
N GLU A 76 15.72 -88.06 22.89
CA GLU A 76 15.90 -87.24 24.10
C GLU A 76 16.74 -85.99 23.84
N ASP A 77 17.87 -86.13 23.13
CA ASP A 77 18.73 -85.01 22.76
C ASP A 77 18.01 -83.99 21.87
N VAL A 78 17.25 -84.46 20.87
CA VAL A 78 16.45 -83.59 20.00
C VAL A 78 15.39 -82.84 20.82
N ASN A 79 14.69 -83.53 21.73
CA ASN A 79 13.68 -82.90 22.59
C ASN A 79 14.29 -81.85 23.53
N LEU A 80 15.49 -82.10 24.04
CA LEU A 80 16.25 -81.14 24.84
C LEU A 80 16.65 -79.91 24.01
N LEU A 81 17.11 -80.11 22.78
CA LEU A 81 17.44 -79.01 21.85
C LEU A 81 16.21 -78.16 21.53
N ILE A 82 15.06 -78.78 21.26
CA ILE A 82 13.80 -78.07 21.03
C ILE A 82 13.46 -77.20 22.26
N SER A 83 13.51 -77.78 23.45
CA SER A 83 13.21 -77.07 24.70
C SER A 83 14.15 -75.86 24.92
N ARG A 84 15.44 -76.01 24.60
CA ARG A 84 16.43 -74.93 24.67
C ARG A 84 16.15 -73.83 23.66
N ILE A 85 15.84 -74.18 22.41
CA ILE A 85 15.52 -73.22 21.35
C ILE A 85 14.26 -72.43 21.72
N GLU A 86 13.22 -73.10 22.20
CA GLU A 86 11.99 -72.42 22.66
C GLU A 86 12.26 -71.44 23.80
N HIS A 87 13.11 -71.82 24.76
CA HIS A 87 13.51 -70.94 25.85
C HIS A 87 14.26 -69.71 25.32
N GLN A 88 15.22 -69.91 24.41
CA GLN A 88 15.96 -68.82 23.79
C GLN A 88 15.05 -67.89 22.97
N MET A 89 14.09 -68.44 22.21
CA MET A 89 13.10 -67.65 21.48
C MET A 89 12.23 -66.80 22.42
N LYS A 90 11.83 -67.34 23.58
CA LYS A 90 11.08 -66.58 24.60
C LYS A 90 11.91 -65.43 25.16
N LEU A 91 13.18 -65.66 25.48
CA LEU A 91 14.08 -64.61 25.96
C LEU A 91 14.31 -63.53 24.90
N LEU A 92 14.59 -63.95 23.66
CA LEU A 92 14.82 -63.05 22.53
C LEU A 92 13.58 -62.18 22.26
N ARG A 93 12.38 -62.77 22.28
CA ARG A 93 11.13 -62.03 22.12
C ARG A 93 10.94 -60.99 23.21
N LYS A 94 11.24 -61.33 24.48
CA LYS A 94 11.17 -60.36 25.60
C LYS A 94 12.17 -59.23 25.41
N ALA A 95 13.40 -59.54 25.00
CA ALA A 95 14.42 -58.53 24.72
C ALA A 95 13.99 -57.60 23.58
N TYR A 96 13.41 -58.12 22.50
CA TYR A 96 12.89 -57.29 21.41
C TYR A 96 11.75 -56.37 21.86
N TRP A 97 10.80 -56.87 22.64
CA TRP A 97 9.73 -56.04 23.20
C TRP A 97 10.27 -54.91 24.06
N TYR A 98 11.24 -55.21 24.93
CA TYR A 98 11.88 -54.21 25.77
C TYR A 98 12.63 -53.16 24.94
N ASN A 99 13.39 -53.59 23.94
CA ASN A 99 14.08 -52.65 23.04
C ASN A 99 13.10 -51.78 22.24
N LEU A 100 11.97 -52.33 21.81
CA LEU A 100 10.94 -51.58 21.09
C LEU A 100 10.26 -50.54 21.99
N ASP A 101 9.98 -50.89 23.24
CA ASP A 101 9.45 -49.97 24.24
C ASP A 101 10.42 -48.82 24.53
N LEU A 102 11.72 -49.13 24.70
CA LEU A 102 12.76 -48.12 24.88
C LEU A 102 12.88 -47.18 23.68
N LEU A 103 12.86 -47.72 22.45
CA LEU A 103 12.90 -46.91 21.24
C LEU A 103 11.67 -46.00 21.13
N GLN A 104 10.48 -46.53 21.43
CA GLN A 104 9.26 -45.75 21.41
C GLN A 104 9.28 -44.64 22.46
N HIS A 105 9.79 -44.92 23.66
CA HIS A 105 9.96 -43.93 24.71
C HIS A 105 10.95 -42.84 24.30
N ALA A 106 12.11 -43.21 23.75
CA ALA A 106 13.12 -42.26 23.27
C ALA A 106 12.54 -41.34 22.18
N ILE A 107 11.85 -41.91 21.20
CA ILE A 107 11.17 -41.14 20.14
C ILE A 107 10.14 -40.17 20.74
N HIS A 108 9.35 -40.63 21.71
CA HIS A 108 8.35 -39.77 22.36
C HIS A 108 8.98 -38.59 23.10
N VAL A 109 10.08 -38.84 23.82
CA VAL A 109 10.84 -37.79 24.53
C VAL A 109 11.43 -36.79 23.54
N GLU A 110 12.10 -37.26 22.49
CA GLU A 110 12.66 -36.39 21.45
C GLU A 110 11.58 -35.52 20.78
N PHE A 111 10.42 -36.10 20.46
CA PHE A 111 9.31 -35.34 19.89
C PHE A 111 8.79 -34.28 20.87
N LYS A 112 8.66 -34.62 22.15
CA LYS A 112 8.20 -33.68 23.17
C LYS A 112 9.18 -32.51 23.31
N GLU A 113 10.47 -32.79 23.44
CA GLU A 113 11.51 -31.76 23.54
C GLU A 113 11.56 -30.87 22.30
N PHE A 114 11.45 -31.48 21.11
CA PHE A 114 11.40 -30.75 19.85
C PHE A 114 10.19 -29.82 19.79
N LEU A 115 8.99 -30.30 20.14
CA LEU A 115 7.76 -29.51 20.15
C LEU A 115 7.86 -28.36 21.15
N GLU A 116 8.37 -28.62 22.36
CA GLU A 116 8.60 -27.57 23.36
C GLU A 116 9.58 -26.51 22.87
N ALA A 117 10.67 -26.91 22.21
CA ALA A 117 11.64 -25.99 21.63
C ALA A 117 11.01 -25.12 20.53
N LYS A 118 10.22 -25.71 19.63
CA LYS A 118 9.51 -24.97 18.57
C LYS A 118 8.44 -24.05 19.15
N GLN A 119 7.68 -24.48 20.15
CA GLN A 119 6.68 -23.65 20.82
C GLN A 119 7.34 -22.45 21.52
N LYS A 120 8.47 -22.66 22.23
CA LYS A 120 9.25 -21.57 22.84
C LYS A 120 9.76 -20.58 21.78
N LEU A 121 10.28 -21.07 20.66
CA LEU A 121 10.73 -20.22 19.56
C LEU A 121 9.57 -19.41 18.96
N TRP A 122 8.44 -20.06 18.70
CA TRP A 122 7.25 -19.42 18.17
C TRP A 122 6.75 -18.32 19.09
N ASN A 123 6.59 -18.62 20.39
CA ASN A 123 6.19 -17.65 21.39
C ASN A 123 7.16 -16.47 21.46
N ARG A 124 8.48 -16.72 21.42
CA ARG A 124 9.49 -15.65 21.38
C ARG A 124 9.35 -14.74 20.16
N LEU A 125 9.18 -15.31 18.97
CA LEU A 125 9.00 -14.55 17.73
C LEU A 125 7.70 -13.75 17.76
N PHE A 126 6.62 -14.35 18.24
CA PHE A 126 5.32 -13.72 18.39
C PHE A 126 5.38 -12.54 19.37
N THR A 127 5.97 -12.72 20.55
CA THR A 127 6.18 -11.63 21.51
C THR A 127 7.06 -10.52 20.94
N LYS A 128 8.12 -10.87 20.19
CA LYS A 128 8.98 -9.87 19.53
C LYS A 128 8.19 -9.06 18.50
N ARG A 129 7.38 -9.72 17.67
CA ARG A 129 6.50 -9.09 16.70
C ARG A 129 5.52 -8.13 17.38
N ASN A 130 4.79 -8.60 18.39
CA ASN A 130 3.81 -7.77 19.10
C ASN A 130 4.45 -6.52 19.72
N LYS A 131 5.65 -6.65 20.30
CA LYS A 131 6.40 -5.50 20.83
C LYS A 131 6.78 -4.48 19.74
N LEU A 132 7.16 -4.94 18.55
CA LEU A 132 7.48 -4.07 17.43
C LEU A 132 6.24 -3.38 16.87
N GLU A 133 5.14 -4.11 16.72
CA GLU A 133 3.85 -3.55 16.30
C GLU A 133 3.35 -2.50 17.30
N GLN A 134 3.43 -2.80 18.60
CA GLN A 134 3.08 -1.85 19.65
C GLN A 134 3.90 -0.56 19.56
N LYS A 135 5.23 -0.67 19.46
CA LYS A 135 6.11 0.51 19.29
C LYS A 135 5.75 1.33 18.04
N THR A 136 5.50 0.66 16.93
CA THR A 136 5.11 1.32 15.67
C THR A 136 3.79 2.09 15.83
N VAL A 137 2.84 1.52 16.57
CA VAL A 137 1.56 2.17 16.87
C VAL A 137 1.76 3.37 17.81
N GLU A 138 2.57 3.22 18.85
CA GLU A 138 2.91 4.30 19.78
C GLU A 138 3.59 5.48 19.06
N GLU A 139 4.57 5.22 18.19
CA GLU A 139 5.24 6.23 17.37
C GLU A 139 4.26 6.97 16.44
N LYS A 140 3.31 6.24 15.83
CA LYS A 140 2.27 6.84 14.98
C LYS A 140 1.30 7.71 15.78
N ILE A 141 0.92 7.28 16.98
CA ILE A 141 0.06 8.06 17.87
C ILE A 141 0.77 9.35 18.26
N GLU A 142 2.05 9.28 18.62
CA GLU A 142 2.81 10.47 19.03
C GLU A 142 3.01 11.44 17.88
N THR A 143 3.33 10.93 16.69
CA THR A 143 3.41 11.74 15.47
C THR A 143 2.07 12.42 15.16
N ARG A 144 0.95 11.72 15.34
CA ARG A 144 -0.39 12.31 15.16
C ARG A 144 -0.66 13.43 16.17
N LYS A 145 -0.34 13.23 17.46
CA LYS A 145 -0.51 14.27 18.47
C LYS A 145 0.26 15.54 18.12
N LEU A 146 1.51 15.39 17.69
CA LEU A 146 2.33 16.53 17.25
C LEU A 146 1.66 17.30 16.10
N TYR A 147 1.13 16.59 15.10
CA TYR A 147 0.40 17.24 14.00
C TYR A 147 -0.90 17.89 14.45
N ASP A 148 -1.63 17.27 15.39
CA ASP A 148 -2.87 17.84 15.93
C ASP A 148 -2.58 19.13 16.73
N GLU A 149 -1.49 19.18 17.50
CA GLU A 149 -1.01 20.37 18.21
C GLU A 149 -0.62 21.48 17.22
N GLN A 150 0.20 21.17 16.21
CA GLN A 150 0.58 22.14 15.18
C GLN A 150 -0.63 22.69 14.41
N LEU A 151 -1.60 21.83 14.08
CA LEU A 151 -2.85 22.26 13.44
C LEU A 151 -3.72 23.12 14.36
N HIS A 152 -3.65 22.91 15.68
CA HIS A 152 -4.36 23.75 16.64
C HIS A 152 -3.70 25.13 16.75
N GLU A 153 -2.39 25.19 16.91
CA GLU A 153 -1.63 26.44 16.94
C GLU A 153 -1.83 27.27 15.67
N LEU A 154 -1.75 26.62 14.50
CA LEU A 154 -1.97 27.28 13.22
C LEU A 154 -3.39 27.84 13.12
N ARG A 155 -4.41 27.10 13.58
CA ARG A 155 -5.80 27.58 13.62
C ARG A 155 -5.95 28.81 14.52
N LEU A 156 -5.37 28.79 15.72
CA LEU A 156 -5.39 29.93 16.63
C LEU A 156 -4.68 31.15 16.03
N SER A 157 -3.52 30.95 15.39
CA SER A 157 -2.80 32.03 14.71
C SER A 157 -3.66 32.68 13.62
N TYR A 158 -4.27 31.87 12.75
CA TYR A 158 -5.15 32.38 11.69
C TYR A 158 -6.38 33.09 12.24
N GLU A 159 -7.01 32.57 13.29
CA GLU A 159 -8.16 33.22 13.92
C GLU A 159 -7.78 34.59 14.51
N ASN A 160 -6.61 34.68 15.15
CA ASN A 160 -6.08 35.94 15.67
C ASN A 160 -5.76 36.94 14.56
N GLU A 161 -5.08 36.51 13.50
CA GLU A 161 -4.79 37.36 12.34
C GLU A 161 -6.07 37.86 11.66
N PHE A 162 -7.04 36.97 11.46
CA PHE A 162 -8.33 37.33 10.90
C PHE A 162 -9.05 38.35 11.78
N ARG A 163 -9.08 38.14 13.10
CA ARG A 163 -9.67 39.06 14.05
C ARG A 163 -8.98 40.43 14.02
N GLN A 164 -7.65 40.44 13.96
CA GLN A 164 -6.87 41.68 13.85
C GLN A 164 -7.20 42.44 12.57
N LYS A 165 -7.25 41.74 11.42
CA LYS A 165 -7.63 42.33 10.14
C LYS A 165 -9.06 42.86 10.13
N LYS A 166 -9.98 42.13 10.74
CA LYS A 166 -11.37 42.56 10.92
C LYS A 166 -11.44 43.88 11.70
N ILE A 167 -10.77 43.97 12.85
CA ILE A 167 -10.70 45.19 13.66
C ILE A 167 -10.07 46.34 12.86
N GLU A 168 -9.01 46.06 12.10
CA GLU A 168 -8.36 47.06 11.25
C GLU A 168 -9.32 47.65 10.21
N TYR A 169 -10.07 46.79 9.49
CA TYR A 169 -11.06 47.24 8.52
C TYR A 169 -12.24 47.95 9.16
N GLU A 170 -12.75 47.47 10.29
CA GLU A 170 -13.83 48.15 11.03
C GLU A 170 -13.39 49.56 11.45
N ASN A 171 -12.16 49.74 11.93
CA ASN A 171 -11.61 51.05 12.26
C ASN A 171 -11.46 51.96 11.03
N GLN A 172 -11.07 51.41 9.88
CA GLN A 172 -10.98 52.19 8.62
C GLN A 172 -12.37 52.64 8.15
N ILE A 173 -13.36 51.76 8.23
CA ILE A 173 -14.76 52.09 7.90
C ILE A 173 -15.24 53.22 8.81
N GLN A 174 -15.04 53.12 10.14
CA GLN A 174 -15.43 54.16 11.08
C GLN A 174 -14.77 55.52 10.79
N LYS A 175 -13.48 55.53 10.40
CA LYS A 175 -12.79 56.77 10.00
C LYS A 175 -13.41 57.40 8.76
N LEU A 176 -13.68 56.60 7.73
CA LEU A 176 -14.32 57.07 6.50
C LEU A 176 -15.75 57.57 6.75
N GLU A 177 -16.51 56.90 7.60
CA GLU A 177 -17.84 57.35 8.03
C GLU A 177 -17.77 58.70 8.74
N LEU A 178 -16.80 58.90 9.63
CA LEU A 178 -16.58 60.16 10.31
C LEU A 178 -16.19 61.29 9.35
N GLU A 179 -15.26 61.04 8.43
CA GLU A 179 -14.86 62.02 7.40
C GLU A 179 -16.04 62.41 6.51
N LEU A 180 -16.86 61.44 6.12
CA LEU A 180 -18.06 61.66 5.32
C LEU A 180 -19.07 62.53 6.11
N GLU A 181 -19.29 62.24 7.39
CA GLU A 181 -20.18 63.01 8.24
C GLU A 181 -19.69 64.45 8.45
N GLN A 182 -18.37 64.66 8.52
CA GLN A 182 -17.76 66.00 8.59
C GLN A 182 -17.86 66.78 7.27
N LEU A 183 -17.79 66.11 6.12
CA LEU A 183 -17.91 66.76 4.80
C LEU A 183 -19.34 67.18 4.46
N LYS A 184 -20.35 66.44 4.94
CA LYS A 184 -21.77 66.71 4.67
C LYS A 184 -22.18 68.17 4.97
N PRO A 185 -21.92 68.75 6.16
CA PRO A 185 -22.23 70.14 6.46
C PRO A 185 -21.51 71.14 5.55
N ASN A 186 -20.23 70.89 5.24
CA ASN A 186 -19.44 71.77 4.38
C ASN A 186 -20.02 71.82 2.96
N CYS A 187 -20.39 70.67 2.39
CA CYS A 187 -21.06 70.59 1.10
C CYS A 187 -22.41 71.32 1.11
N LEU A 188 -23.19 71.18 2.19
CA LEU A 188 -24.47 71.87 2.35
C LEU A 188 -24.29 73.39 2.44
N GLN A 189 -23.31 73.86 3.23
CA GLN A 189 -22.99 75.27 3.36
C GLN A 189 -22.51 75.86 2.04
N LEU A 190 -21.65 75.15 1.30
CA LEU A 190 -21.17 75.57 -0.01
C LEU A 190 -22.32 75.66 -1.02
N LYS A 191 -23.25 74.70 -1.01
CA LYS A 191 -24.47 74.74 -1.81
C LYS A 191 -25.29 76.00 -1.52
N LEU A 192 -25.57 76.29 -0.24
CA LEU A 192 -26.31 77.48 0.17
C LEU A 192 -25.60 78.78 -0.24
N ALA A 193 -24.28 78.84 -0.13
CA ALA A 193 -23.49 79.99 -0.55
C ALA A 193 -23.55 80.22 -2.08
N PHE A 194 -23.50 79.13 -2.87
CA PHE A 194 -23.67 79.21 -4.31
C PHE A 194 -25.08 79.66 -4.71
N GLU A 195 -26.13 79.11 -4.06
CA GLU A 195 -27.51 79.52 -4.29
C GLU A 195 -27.70 81.01 -3.97
N TYR A 196 -27.14 81.48 -2.86
CA TYR A 196 -27.17 82.90 -2.51
C TYR A 196 -26.47 83.77 -3.57
N ASN A 197 -25.22 83.44 -3.91
CA ASN A 197 -24.46 84.19 -4.92
C ASN A 197 -25.17 84.22 -6.28
N PHE A 198 -25.77 83.09 -6.68
CA PHE A 198 -26.56 82.98 -7.89
C PHE A 198 -27.74 83.95 -7.88
N THR A 199 -28.54 83.99 -6.80
CA THR A 199 -29.67 84.92 -6.69
C THR A 199 -29.23 86.39 -6.70
N LEU A 200 -28.09 86.72 -6.10
CA LEU A 200 -27.56 88.09 -6.09
C LEU A 200 -27.08 88.53 -7.47
N VAL A 201 -26.42 87.64 -8.21
CA VAL A 201 -26.04 87.88 -9.61
C VAL A 201 -27.29 88.07 -10.47
N GLN A 202 -28.31 87.24 -10.30
CA GLN A 202 -29.59 87.42 -11.01
C GLN A 202 -30.20 88.79 -10.75
N LYS A 203 -30.30 89.23 -9.49
CA LYS A 203 -30.81 90.56 -9.15
C LYS A 203 -29.98 91.70 -9.75
N ARG A 204 -28.64 91.58 -9.72
CA ARG A 204 -27.76 92.58 -10.38
C ARG A 204 -27.97 92.63 -11.88
N VAL A 205 -28.19 91.49 -12.54
CA VAL A 205 -28.50 91.45 -13.97
C VAL A 205 -29.83 92.16 -14.25
N GLU A 206 -30.86 91.91 -13.43
CA GLU A 206 -32.15 92.60 -13.54
C GLU A 206 -32.02 94.11 -13.32
N GLU A 207 -31.31 94.55 -12.29
CA GLU A 207 -31.02 95.97 -12.02
C GLU A 207 -30.23 96.62 -13.14
N ASN A 208 -29.20 95.95 -13.65
CA ASN A 208 -28.40 96.44 -14.78
C ASN A 208 -29.24 96.55 -16.05
N MET A 209 -30.12 95.57 -16.33
CA MET A 209 -31.06 95.65 -17.44
C MET A 209 -32.04 96.82 -17.28
N TYR A 210 -32.56 97.04 -16.07
CA TYR A 210 -33.44 98.17 -15.75
C TYR A 210 -32.72 99.51 -15.95
N ASN A 211 -31.52 99.66 -15.35
CA ASN A 211 -30.70 100.86 -15.46
C ASN A 211 -30.28 101.14 -16.91
N HIS A 212 -29.86 100.11 -17.64
CA HIS A 212 -29.52 100.22 -19.05
C HIS A 212 -30.73 100.71 -19.87
N SER A 213 -31.91 100.14 -19.61
CA SER A 213 -33.16 100.57 -20.25
C SER A 213 -33.51 102.04 -19.94
N GLN A 214 -33.34 102.48 -18.68
CA GLN A 214 -33.56 103.87 -18.27
C GLN A 214 -32.55 104.83 -18.90
N GLN A 215 -31.26 104.49 -18.87
CA GLN A 215 -30.20 105.30 -19.51
C GLN A 215 -30.41 105.39 -21.02
N LYS A 216 -30.78 104.30 -21.68
CA LYS A 216 -31.12 104.28 -23.11
C LYS A 216 -32.28 105.23 -23.41
N ARG A 217 -33.34 105.23 -22.59
CA ARG A 217 -34.45 106.20 -22.71
C ARG A 217 -33.98 107.65 -22.55
N ARG A 218 -33.14 107.94 -21.54
CA ARG A 218 -32.60 109.29 -21.30
C ARG A 218 -31.69 109.75 -22.46
N ASN A 219 -30.84 108.85 -22.96
CA ASN A 219 -29.96 109.14 -24.08
C ASN A 219 -30.75 109.45 -25.36
N ASN A 220 -31.82 108.70 -25.62
CA ASN A 220 -32.73 109.00 -26.73
C ASN A 220 -33.35 110.40 -26.59
N LYS A 221 -33.86 110.76 -25.41
CA LYS A 221 -34.39 112.13 -25.16
C LYS A 221 -33.35 113.22 -25.37
N LEU A 222 -32.11 113.00 -24.92
CA LEU A 222 -31.00 113.95 -25.12
C LEU A 222 -30.63 114.06 -26.60
N ASN A 223 -30.58 112.93 -27.33
CA ASN A 223 -30.35 112.92 -28.77
C ASN A 223 -31.44 113.67 -29.53
N ASP A 224 -32.71 113.50 -29.16
CA ASP A 224 -33.83 114.27 -29.72
C ASP A 224 -33.65 115.78 -29.47
N LEU A 225 -33.28 116.17 -28.24
CA LEU A 225 -32.96 117.56 -27.89
C LEU A 225 -31.79 118.12 -28.70
N VAL A 226 -30.72 117.36 -28.85
CA VAL A 226 -29.55 117.73 -29.67
C VAL A 226 -29.97 117.89 -31.12
N MET A 227 -30.82 117.01 -31.66
CA MET A 227 -31.34 117.12 -33.02
C MET A 227 -32.19 118.39 -33.20
N VAL A 228 -33.07 118.70 -32.25
CA VAL A 228 -33.85 119.95 -32.24
C VAL A 228 -32.95 121.18 -32.16
N LEU A 229 -31.94 121.18 -31.29
CA LEU A 229 -30.99 122.28 -31.15
C LEU A 229 -30.15 122.46 -32.42
N ARG A 230 -29.67 121.37 -33.03
CA ARG A 230 -28.98 121.40 -34.33
C ARG A 230 -29.87 122.01 -35.41
N GLN A 231 -31.15 121.65 -35.45
CA GLN A 231 -32.10 122.20 -36.41
C GLN A 231 -32.38 123.69 -36.16
N LYS A 232 -32.56 124.11 -34.90
CA LYS A 232 -32.68 125.54 -34.54
C LYS A 232 -31.43 126.32 -34.90
N ALA A 233 -30.24 125.80 -34.61
CA ALA A 233 -28.97 126.44 -34.96
C ALA A 233 -28.83 126.60 -36.48
N LYS A 234 -29.22 125.58 -37.27
CA LYS A 234 -29.26 125.66 -38.73
C LYS A 234 -30.22 126.74 -39.21
N GLN A 235 -31.44 126.80 -38.66
CA GLN A 235 -32.43 127.82 -39.00
C GLN A 235 -31.95 129.24 -38.65
N THR A 236 -31.33 129.44 -37.47
CA THR A 236 -30.76 130.74 -37.08
C THR A 236 -29.61 131.12 -38.01
N ARG A 237 -28.75 130.17 -38.41
CA ARG A 237 -27.66 130.40 -39.37
C ARG A 237 -28.22 130.81 -40.73
N GLU A 238 -29.19 130.08 -41.28
CA GLU A 238 -29.87 130.42 -42.53
C GLU A 238 -30.63 131.76 -42.46
N LYS A 239 -31.18 132.12 -41.30
CA LYS A 239 -31.81 133.43 -41.08
C LYS A 239 -30.77 134.55 -41.08
N SER A 240 -29.66 134.36 -40.35
CA SER A 240 -28.56 135.32 -40.31
C SER A 240 -27.90 135.51 -41.68
N GLU A 241 -27.73 134.44 -42.47
CA GLU A 241 -27.21 134.53 -43.84
C GLU A 241 -28.17 135.30 -44.75
N ARG A 242 -29.49 135.10 -44.61
CA ARG A 242 -30.51 135.89 -45.32
C ARG A 242 -30.47 137.37 -44.94
N ASP A 243 -30.36 137.68 -43.65
CA ASP A 243 -30.33 139.05 -43.17
C ASP A 243 -29.02 139.76 -43.59
N VAL A 244 -27.88 139.07 -43.55
CA VAL A 244 -26.60 139.58 -44.10
C VAL A 244 -26.72 139.84 -45.60
N LYS A 245 -27.38 138.96 -46.36
CA LYS A 245 -27.58 139.14 -47.80
C LYS A 245 -28.46 140.36 -48.10
N LYS A 246 -29.56 140.54 -47.36
CA LYS A 246 -30.44 141.73 -47.47
C LYS A 246 -29.70 143.03 -47.15
N LEU A 247 -28.92 143.06 -46.07
CA LEU A 247 -28.14 144.24 -45.68
C LEU A 247 -27.05 144.55 -46.72
N LYS A 248 -26.40 143.54 -47.31
CA LYS A 248 -25.47 143.72 -48.43
C LYS A 248 -26.15 144.33 -49.66
N ASP A 249 -27.36 143.88 -49.99
CA ASP A 249 -28.13 144.43 -51.12
C ASP A 249 -28.60 145.88 -50.86
N GLU A 250 -28.92 146.23 -49.60
CA GLU A 250 -29.24 147.61 -49.21
C GLU A 250 -28.01 148.53 -49.25
N ILE A 251 -26.84 148.05 -48.80
CA ILE A 251 -25.57 148.78 -48.92
C ILE A 251 -25.21 149.01 -50.40
N ALA A 252 -25.40 148.00 -51.25
CA ALA A 252 -25.17 148.13 -52.69
C ALA A 252 -26.10 149.18 -53.32
N LYS A 253 -27.38 149.22 -52.92
CA LYS A 253 -28.34 150.25 -53.36
C LYS A 253 -27.97 151.64 -52.85
N LEU A 254 -27.53 151.78 -51.60
CA LEU A 254 -27.09 153.07 -51.05
C LEU A 254 -25.84 153.56 -51.77
N ASN A 255 -24.83 152.71 -51.99
CA ASN A 255 -23.63 153.05 -52.76
C ASN A 255 -23.95 153.51 -54.19
N SER A 256 -24.94 152.88 -54.85
CA SER A 256 -25.40 153.34 -56.18
C SER A 256 -26.07 154.72 -56.16
N LYS A 257 -26.68 155.11 -55.02
CA LYS A 257 -27.27 156.44 -54.83
C LYS A 257 -26.19 157.47 -54.48
N THR A 258 -25.18 157.13 -53.68
CA THR A 258 -24.03 158.01 -53.39
C THR A 258 -23.20 158.29 -54.64
N LEU A 259 -22.96 157.28 -55.50
CA LEU A 259 -22.27 157.48 -56.79
C LEU A 259 -23.03 158.45 -57.72
N LYS A 260 -24.37 158.43 -57.70
CA LYS A 260 -25.20 159.37 -58.46
C LYS A 260 -25.15 160.79 -57.90
N ILE A 261 -25.00 160.94 -56.58
CA ILE A 261 -24.84 162.25 -55.92
C ILE A 261 -23.43 162.82 -56.16
N GLU A 262 -22.39 161.98 -56.16
CA GLU A 262 -21.01 162.38 -56.52
C GLU A 262 -20.85 162.80 -57.99
N ASN A 263 -21.58 162.16 -58.92
CA ASN A 263 -21.56 162.56 -60.33
C ASN A 263 -22.31 163.87 -60.61
N ILE A 264 -23.32 164.22 -59.81
CA ILE A 264 -24.00 165.52 -59.90
C ILE A 264 -23.17 166.62 -59.23
N SER A 265 -22.43 166.32 -58.16
CA SER A 265 -21.56 167.31 -57.50
C SER A 265 -20.27 167.63 -58.29
N LYS A 266 -19.85 166.77 -59.23
CA LYS A 266 -18.67 166.99 -60.08
C LYS A 266 -18.94 167.84 -61.35
N GLN A 267 -20.19 168.16 -61.69
CA GLN A 267 -20.54 168.90 -62.93
C GLN A 267 -20.89 170.39 -62.76
N LEU A 268 -20.81 170.98 -61.55
CA LEU A 268 -21.17 172.41 -61.33
C LEU A 268 -20.04 173.29 -60.77
N TYR A 269 -18.77 172.85 -60.86
CA TYR A 269 -17.59 173.69 -60.57
C TYR A 269 -16.64 173.87 -61.77
N GLN A 270 -17.16 173.86 -63.01
CA GLN A 270 -16.54 174.47 -64.19
C GLN A 270 -17.61 175.13 -65.06
#